data_AF-A0A0F8QC10-F1
#
_entry.id   AF-A0A0F8QC10-F1
#
_cell.length_a   1.000
_cell.length_b   1.000
_cell.length_c   1.000
_cell.angle_alpha   90.00
_cell.angle_beta   90.00
_cell.angle_gamma   90.00
#
_symmetry.space_group_name_H-M   'P 1'
#
loop_
_entity.id
_entity.type
_entity.pdbx_description
1 polymer ?
#
loop_
_entity_poly.entity_id
_entity_poly.type
_entity_poly.pdbx_seq_one_letter_code
_entity_poly.pdbx_strand_id
1 'polypeptide(L)'
;DHARDLFHQRTEAVRPCADELQLPLVTLDSNINEILDMRFVITHTYRNVAAVLALQKLFKTYYYSSGYSLRQFELNHSDSSHYDAYTLDMLSTNATKFFSSGEIYSRVEKTDIVSIHPLSYKYLNVCVAAETNCSKCNKCQRTLVTLDLLGKLNLYNKVFNLSNYQMHRSKYFGLVLSGRKNDLMKQEIYDSIKRDHFPIPFGAYLYRYPQAIFQFGIRHCPEFIKRQYKNLKRQ
;
A
#
# COMPACT_ATOMS: atom_id res chain seq x y z
N ASP A 1 -22.23 -8.88 -4.81
CA ASP A 1 -22.52 -7.82 -5.80
C ASP A 1 -21.48 -6.70 -5.76
N HIS A 2 -21.37 -5.93 -4.66
CA HIS A 2 -20.40 -4.81 -4.54
C HIS A 2 -18.92 -5.11 -4.90
N ALA A 3 -18.38 -6.27 -4.52
CA ALA A 3 -16.98 -6.62 -4.82
C ALA A 3 -16.72 -6.83 -6.33
N ARG A 4 -17.70 -7.40 -7.05
CA ARG A 4 -17.64 -7.56 -8.51
C ARG A 4 -17.78 -6.22 -9.20
N ASP A 5 -18.65 -5.35 -8.71
CA ASP A 5 -18.77 -3.98 -9.23
C ASP A 5 -17.43 -3.22 -9.14
N LEU A 6 -16.77 -3.29 -7.97
CA LEU A 6 -15.46 -2.69 -7.80
C LEU A 6 -14.39 -3.31 -8.71
N PHE A 7 -14.44 -4.62 -8.94
CA PHE A 7 -13.56 -5.31 -9.89
C PHE A 7 -13.76 -4.78 -11.32
N HIS A 8 -15.00 -4.65 -11.79
CA HIS A 8 -15.30 -4.09 -13.11
C HIS A 8 -14.85 -2.63 -13.22
N GLN A 9 -15.15 -1.80 -12.23
CA GLN A 9 -14.71 -0.39 -12.22
C GLN A 9 -13.18 -0.26 -12.26
N ARG A 10 -12.46 -1.10 -11.51
CA ARG A 10 -10.98 -1.09 -11.52
C ARG A 10 -10.39 -1.64 -12.81
N THR A 11 -11.08 -2.59 -13.45
CA THR A 11 -10.71 -3.11 -14.78
C THR A 11 -10.81 -1.99 -15.82
N GLU A 12 -11.91 -1.24 -15.83
CA GLU A 12 -12.04 -0.10 -16.75
C GLU A 12 -11.07 1.04 -16.42
N ALA A 13 -10.74 1.25 -15.15
CA ALA A 13 -9.75 2.27 -14.76
C ALA A 13 -8.32 1.93 -15.23
N VAL A 14 -7.95 0.65 -15.34
CA VAL A 14 -6.60 0.23 -15.77
C VAL A 14 -6.47 0.05 -17.29
N ARG A 15 -7.58 -0.22 -17.99
CA ARG A 15 -7.60 -0.45 -19.44
C ARG A 15 -6.87 0.62 -20.26
N PRO A 16 -7.07 1.94 -20.04
CA PRO A 16 -6.35 2.96 -20.81
C PRO A 16 -4.83 2.89 -20.66
N CYS A 17 -4.32 2.44 -19.51
CA CYS A 17 -2.88 2.25 -19.31
C CYS A 17 -2.36 1.07 -20.14
N ALA A 18 -3.11 -0.03 -20.18
CA ALA A 18 -2.77 -1.20 -20.98
C ALA A 18 -2.79 -0.87 -22.50
N ASP A 19 -3.79 -0.11 -22.95
CA ASP A 19 -3.92 0.33 -24.34
C ASP A 19 -2.74 1.23 -24.75
N GLU A 20 -2.36 2.20 -23.90
CA GLU A 20 -1.21 3.07 -24.17
C GLU A 20 0.12 2.30 -24.17
N LEU A 21 0.25 1.30 -23.30
CA LEU A 21 1.41 0.39 -23.28
C LEU A 21 1.41 -0.62 -24.44
N GLN A 22 0.31 -0.72 -25.20
CA GLN A 22 0.09 -1.73 -26.23
C GLN A 22 0.24 -3.16 -25.67
N LEU A 23 -0.22 -3.38 -24.43
CA LEU A 23 -0.17 -4.66 -23.75
C LEU A 23 -1.58 -5.26 -23.60
N PRO A 24 -1.74 -6.58 -23.75
CA PRO A 24 -3.02 -7.23 -23.49
C PRO A 24 -3.39 -7.12 -22.00
N LEU A 25 -4.63 -6.67 -21.72
CA LEU A 25 -5.18 -6.69 -20.37
C LEU A 25 -5.80 -8.06 -20.06
N VAL A 26 -5.19 -8.78 -19.12
CA VAL A 26 -5.69 -10.07 -18.62
C VAL A 26 -6.36 -9.85 -17.26
N THR A 27 -7.61 -10.24 -17.13
CA THR A 27 -8.40 -10.12 -15.91
C THR A 27 -8.83 -11.50 -15.41
N LEU A 28 -8.96 -11.65 -14.09
CA LEU A 28 -9.38 -12.89 -13.45
C LEU A 28 -10.33 -12.56 -12.30
N ASP A 29 -11.56 -13.06 -12.39
CA ASP A 29 -12.52 -13.09 -11.28
C ASP A 29 -12.47 -14.48 -10.64
N SER A 30 -12.46 -14.53 -9.31
CA SER A 30 -12.43 -15.79 -8.56
C SER A 30 -13.18 -15.68 -7.25
N ASN A 31 -13.71 -16.80 -6.79
CA ASN A 31 -14.37 -16.94 -5.49
C ASN A 31 -13.38 -17.24 -4.33
N ILE A 32 -12.07 -17.03 -4.53
CA ILE A 32 -11.05 -17.37 -3.52
C ILE A 32 -11.27 -16.62 -2.21
N ASN A 33 -11.89 -15.43 -2.27
CA ASN A 33 -12.15 -14.64 -1.09
C ASN A 33 -13.26 -15.23 -0.22
N GLU A 34 -14.31 -15.71 -0.86
CA GLU A 34 -15.46 -16.37 -0.26
C GLU A 34 -15.06 -17.73 0.33
N ILE A 35 -14.13 -18.45 -0.31
CA ILE A 35 -13.65 -19.75 0.18
C ILE A 35 -12.72 -19.58 1.38
N LEU A 36 -11.76 -18.65 1.31
CA LEU A 36 -10.79 -18.50 2.39
C LEU A 36 -11.39 -17.83 3.63
N ASP A 37 -12.31 -16.88 3.45
CA ASP A 37 -12.89 -16.06 4.54
C ASP A 37 -11.85 -15.52 5.55
N MET A 38 -10.70 -15.09 5.02
CA MET A 38 -9.58 -14.57 5.79
C MET A 38 -9.30 -13.12 5.43
N ARG A 39 -8.75 -12.35 6.39
CA ARG A 39 -8.28 -10.98 6.13
C ARG A 39 -7.25 -10.97 5.01
N PHE A 40 -7.48 -10.09 4.02
CA PHE A 40 -6.63 -9.96 2.85
C PHE A 40 -5.14 -9.76 3.19
N VAL A 41 -4.83 -8.91 4.18
CA VAL A 41 -3.44 -8.59 4.57
C VAL A 41 -2.62 -9.84 4.95
N ILE A 42 -3.24 -10.85 5.57
CA ILE A 42 -2.53 -12.07 5.99
C ILE A 42 -2.27 -13.01 4.80
N THR A 43 -3.05 -12.88 3.72
CA THR A 43 -3.11 -13.91 2.66
C THR A 43 -2.88 -13.37 1.26
N HIS A 44 -2.59 -12.08 1.09
CA HIS A 44 -2.55 -11.45 -0.23
C HIS A 44 -1.45 -12.03 -1.14
N THR A 45 -0.30 -12.46 -0.58
CA THR A 45 0.79 -13.05 -1.38
C THR A 45 0.29 -14.35 -2.01
N TYR A 46 -0.30 -15.23 -1.20
CA TYR A 46 -0.84 -16.51 -1.68
C TYR A 46 -2.01 -16.34 -2.65
N ARG A 47 -2.92 -15.40 -2.37
CA ARG A 47 -4.08 -15.12 -3.25
C ARG A 47 -3.64 -14.64 -4.64
N ASN A 48 -2.67 -13.73 -4.69
CA ASN A 48 -2.14 -13.23 -5.95
C ASN A 48 -1.37 -14.32 -6.70
N VAL A 49 -0.57 -15.14 -6.00
CA VAL A 49 0.13 -16.28 -6.62
C VAL A 49 -0.86 -17.31 -7.16
N ALA A 50 -1.92 -17.64 -6.42
CA ALA A 50 -2.96 -18.55 -6.87
C ALA A 50 -3.64 -18.08 -8.17
N ALA A 51 -3.89 -16.77 -8.30
CA ALA A 51 -4.43 -16.19 -9.53
C ALA A 51 -3.48 -16.38 -10.73
N VAL A 52 -2.17 -16.21 -10.53
CA VAL A 52 -1.18 -16.45 -11.59
C VAL A 52 -1.06 -17.93 -11.93
N LEU A 53 -1.10 -18.81 -10.92
CA LEU A 53 -1.03 -20.27 -11.13
C LEU A 53 -2.26 -20.81 -11.87
N ALA A 54 -3.44 -20.22 -11.68
CA ALA A 54 -4.63 -20.51 -12.49
C ALA A 54 -4.41 -20.21 -13.98
N LEU A 55 -3.49 -19.29 -14.28
CA LEU A 55 -3.09 -18.86 -15.62
C LEU A 55 -1.66 -19.32 -15.96
N GLN A 56 -1.13 -20.37 -15.32
CA GLN A 56 0.27 -20.79 -15.47
C GLN A 56 0.67 -21.17 -16.91
N LYS A 57 -0.29 -21.55 -17.76
CA LYS A 57 -0.04 -21.80 -19.19
C LYS A 57 0.24 -20.52 -19.98
N LEU A 58 -0.15 -19.35 -19.45
CA LEU A 58 0.08 -18.04 -20.03
C LEU A 58 1.36 -17.39 -19.48
N PHE A 59 1.70 -17.64 -18.21
CA PHE A 59 2.82 -16.99 -17.53
C PHE A 59 3.91 -17.98 -17.10
N LYS A 60 5.04 -17.96 -17.80
CA LYS A 60 6.25 -18.69 -17.41
C LYS A 60 7.02 -18.01 -16.27
N THR A 61 7.06 -16.68 -16.26
CA THR A 61 7.79 -15.87 -15.28
C THR A 61 6.89 -14.76 -14.79
N TYR A 62 6.80 -14.58 -13.47
CA TYR A 62 5.99 -13.53 -12.85
C TYR A 62 6.80 -12.75 -11.82
N TYR A 63 6.94 -11.44 -12.05
CA TYR A 63 7.59 -10.53 -11.10
C TYR A 63 6.55 -9.96 -10.14
N TYR A 64 6.65 -10.34 -8.88
CA TYR A 64 5.77 -9.87 -7.82
C TYR A 64 6.37 -8.65 -7.13
N SER A 65 5.60 -7.57 -7.00
CA SER A 65 6.06 -6.39 -6.27
C SER A 65 6.13 -6.68 -4.77
N SER A 66 7.34 -6.73 -4.23
CA SER A 66 7.58 -6.97 -2.80
C SER A 66 6.88 -5.93 -1.93
N GLY A 67 6.20 -6.39 -0.87
CA GLY A 67 5.51 -5.47 0.05
C GLY A 67 6.49 -4.70 0.94
N TYR A 68 7.47 -5.39 1.51
CA TYR A 68 8.54 -4.85 2.36
C TYR A 68 9.93 -5.07 1.75
N SER A 69 10.94 -4.41 2.31
CA SER A 69 12.33 -4.66 1.94
C SER A 69 12.87 -5.91 2.65
N LEU A 70 13.93 -6.52 2.12
CA LEU A 70 14.65 -7.64 2.78
C LEU A 70 15.19 -7.26 4.16
N ARG A 71 15.44 -5.97 4.41
CA ARG A 71 15.87 -5.46 5.73
C ARG A 71 14.77 -5.58 6.79
N GLN A 72 13.52 -5.73 6.36
CA GLN A 72 12.32 -5.86 7.19
C GLN A 72 11.75 -7.28 7.15
N PHE A 73 12.56 -8.24 6.71
CA PHE A 73 12.18 -9.63 6.67
C PHE A 73 11.80 -10.14 8.05
N GLU A 74 10.61 -10.71 8.17
CA GLU A 74 10.12 -11.30 9.41
C GLU A 74 9.13 -12.42 9.09
N LEU A 75 9.33 -13.59 9.69
CA LEU A 75 8.34 -14.67 9.65
C LEU A 75 7.26 -14.38 10.69
N ASN A 76 6.11 -13.87 10.24
CA ASN A 76 4.98 -13.56 11.12
C ASN A 76 3.64 -13.91 10.46
N HIS A 77 2.57 -13.97 11.26
CA HIS A 77 1.21 -14.29 10.78
C HIS A 77 0.36 -13.05 10.50
N SER A 78 0.94 -11.85 10.59
CA SER A 78 0.18 -10.60 10.53
C SER A 78 0.04 -10.07 9.12
N ASP A 79 1.06 -10.27 8.28
CA ASP A 79 1.11 -9.79 6.90
C ASP A 79 2.06 -10.67 6.07
N SER A 80 1.53 -11.27 4.98
CA SER A 80 2.26 -12.21 4.13
C SER A 80 3.38 -11.56 3.30
N SER A 81 3.48 -10.23 3.27
CA SER A 81 4.53 -9.54 2.52
C SER A 81 5.87 -9.42 3.24
N HIS A 82 5.95 -9.69 4.55
CA HIS A 82 7.23 -9.61 5.27
C HIS A 82 8.23 -10.69 4.83
N TYR A 83 7.74 -11.77 4.24
CA TYR A 83 8.55 -12.92 3.85
C TYR A 83 8.17 -13.40 2.44
N ASP A 84 7.60 -12.52 1.61
CA ASP A 84 7.25 -12.83 0.22
C ASP A 84 8.49 -13.16 -0.62
N ALA A 85 9.63 -12.50 -0.36
CA ALA A 85 10.91 -12.81 -1.00
C ALA A 85 11.34 -14.28 -0.82
N TYR A 86 11.02 -14.89 0.31
CA TYR A 86 11.24 -16.31 0.56
C TYR A 86 10.10 -17.17 0.00
N THR A 87 8.85 -16.76 0.22
CA THR A 87 7.67 -17.57 -0.11
C THR A 87 7.43 -17.72 -1.61
N LEU A 88 7.76 -16.70 -2.40
CA LEU A 88 7.53 -16.70 -3.85
C LEU A 88 8.31 -17.81 -4.56
N ASP A 89 9.57 -18.02 -4.19
CA ASP A 89 10.37 -19.12 -4.75
C ASP A 89 9.75 -20.48 -4.42
N MET A 90 9.30 -20.67 -3.17
CA MET A 90 8.64 -21.89 -2.72
C MET A 90 7.28 -22.17 -3.40
N LEU A 91 6.62 -21.15 -3.92
CA LEU A 91 5.37 -21.27 -4.66
C LEU A 91 5.57 -21.45 -6.17
N SER A 92 6.81 -21.42 -6.63
CA SER A 92 7.13 -21.68 -8.04
C SER A 92 6.91 -23.14 -8.41
N THR A 93 6.52 -23.39 -9.66
CA THR A 93 6.34 -24.72 -10.22
C THR A 93 7.38 -24.99 -11.31
N ASN A 94 7.29 -26.16 -11.95
CA ASN A 94 8.08 -26.48 -13.14
C ASN A 94 7.68 -25.61 -14.35
N ALA A 95 6.44 -25.09 -14.37
CA ALA A 95 5.91 -24.30 -15.48
C ALA A 95 5.99 -22.78 -15.25
N THR A 96 5.90 -22.33 -13.99
CA THR A 96 5.85 -20.91 -13.63
C THR A 96 6.81 -20.59 -12.50
N LYS A 97 7.67 -19.58 -12.71
CA LYS A 97 8.59 -19.04 -11.71
C LYS A 97 8.11 -17.69 -11.19
N PHE A 98 8.15 -17.51 -9.87
CA PHE A 98 7.86 -16.25 -9.21
C PHE A 98 9.15 -15.61 -8.69
N PHE A 99 9.32 -14.33 -8.98
CA PHE A 99 10.43 -13.54 -8.46
C PHE A 99 9.87 -12.39 -7.63
N SER A 100 10.42 -12.20 -6.44
CA SER A 100 10.22 -10.94 -5.72
C SER A 100 10.95 -9.84 -6.46
N SER A 101 10.31 -8.69 -6.60
CA SER A 101 10.83 -7.53 -7.31
C SER A 101 10.78 -6.29 -6.43
N GLY A 102 11.92 -5.61 -6.34
CA GLY A 102 12.10 -4.37 -5.58
C GLY A 102 12.35 -4.57 -4.09
N GLU A 103 12.65 -5.79 -3.66
CA GLU A 103 12.87 -6.20 -2.27
C GLU A 103 14.11 -5.55 -1.64
N ILE A 104 15.02 -5.01 -2.43
CA ILE A 104 16.17 -4.22 -1.94
C ILE A 104 15.82 -2.76 -1.61
N TYR A 105 14.66 -2.28 -2.07
CA TYR A 105 14.23 -0.89 -1.93
C TYR A 105 13.17 -0.71 -0.84
N SER A 106 13.28 0.39 -0.10
CA SER A 106 12.21 0.94 0.75
C SER A 106 11.01 1.38 -0.09
N ARG A 107 9.86 1.62 0.56
CA ARG A 107 8.67 2.19 -0.11
C ARG A 107 8.92 3.59 -0.65
N VAL A 108 9.80 4.37 -0.01
CA VAL A 108 10.17 5.70 -0.49
C VAL A 108 10.96 5.58 -1.81
N GLU A 109 12.00 4.75 -1.85
CA GLU A 109 12.79 4.49 -3.05
C GLU A 109 11.94 3.89 -4.18
N LYS A 110 11.05 2.95 -3.89
CA LYS A 110 10.08 2.41 -4.86
C LYS A 110 9.20 3.52 -5.45
N THR A 111 8.76 4.47 -4.62
CA THR A 111 7.95 5.59 -5.08
C THR A 111 8.76 6.50 -6.00
N ASP A 112 10.03 6.75 -5.67
CA ASP A 112 10.93 7.53 -6.51
C ASP A 112 11.15 6.86 -7.89
N ILE A 113 11.42 5.56 -7.90
CA ILE A 113 11.55 4.73 -9.12
C ILE A 113 10.24 4.73 -9.94
N VAL A 114 9.06 4.69 -9.31
CA VAL A 114 7.81 4.81 -10.07
C VAL A 114 7.64 6.23 -10.61
N SER A 115 8.12 7.24 -9.88
CA SER A 115 7.94 8.65 -10.23
C SER A 115 8.81 9.17 -11.36
N ILE A 116 9.80 8.41 -11.81
CA ILE A 116 10.53 8.69 -13.06
C ILE A 116 9.76 8.25 -14.30
N HIS A 117 8.71 7.43 -14.18
CA HIS A 117 7.93 6.95 -15.33
C HIS A 117 6.67 7.82 -15.58
N PRO A 118 6.54 8.46 -16.77
CA PRO A 118 5.42 9.37 -17.07
C PRO A 118 4.02 8.74 -17.03
N LEU A 119 3.91 7.43 -17.27
CA LEU A 119 2.65 6.70 -17.16
C LEU A 119 2.08 6.76 -15.73
N SER A 120 2.95 6.79 -14.71
CA SER A 120 2.52 6.86 -13.32
C SER A 120 1.72 8.13 -13.02
N TYR A 121 2.00 9.23 -13.72
CA TYR A 121 1.30 10.51 -13.53
C TYR A 121 -0.17 10.46 -13.96
N LYS A 122 -0.50 9.51 -14.86
CA LYS A 122 -1.83 9.36 -15.46
C LYS A 122 -2.61 8.18 -14.88
N TYR A 123 -1.91 7.12 -14.47
CA TYR A 123 -2.55 5.83 -14.18
C TYR A 123 -2.21 5.22 -12.82
N LEU A 124 -1.35 5.86 -12.00
CA LEU A 124 -1.03 5.32 -10.68
C LEU A 124 -2.29 5.23 -9.80
N ASN A 125 -2.62 4.02 -9.34
CA ASN A 125 -3.70 3.78 -8.40
C ASN A 125 -3.17 3.00 -7.18
N VAL A 126 -3.20 3.64 -6.02
CA VAL A 126 -2.74 3.06 -4.74
C VAL A 126 -3.91 2.85 -3.76
N CYS A 127 -5.12 3.21 -4.17
CA CYS A 127 -6.27 3.30 -3.29
C CYS A 127 -6.76 1.93 -2.83
N VAL A 128 -7.19 1.87 -1.58
CA VAL A 128 -7.86 0.68 -1.00
C VAL A 128 -9.29 0.97 -0.56
N ALA A 129 -9.74 2.21 -0.69
CA ALA A 129 -11.05 2.64 -0.18
C ALA A 129 -12.04 3.01 -1.30
N ALA A 130 -11.58 3.11 -2.54
CA ALA A 130 -12.37 3.53 -3.69
C ALA A 130 -11.80 2.92 -4.98
N GLU A 131 -12.53 3.09 -6.07
CA GLU A 131 -12.15 2.73 -7.44
C GLU A 131 -10.94 3.54 -7.92
N THR A 132 -10.89 4.84 -7.60
CA THR A 132 -9.76 5.74 -7.86
C THR A 132 -9.09 6.21 -6.57
N ASN A 133 -7.96 6.93 -6.69
CA ASN A 133 -7.26 7.50 -5.53
C ASN A 133 -8.11 8.57 -4.81
N CYS A 134 -8.65 8.19 -3.65
CA CYS A 134 -9.46 9.10 -2.85
C CYS A 134 -8.66 10.25 -2.18
N SER A 135 -7.33 10.22 -2.26
CA SER A 135 -6.40 11.19 -1.64
C SER A 135 -6.47 11.26 -0.10
N LYS A 136 -7.30 10.43 0.54
CA LYS A 136 -7.64 10.50 1.97
C LYS A 136 -7.33 9.24 2.76
N CYS A 137 -7.30 8.06 2.13
CA CYS A 137 -7.01 6.80 2.83
C CYS A 137 -5.53 6.73 3.25
N ASN A 138 -5.18 5.86 4.20
CA ASN A 138 -3.80 5.73 4.70
C ASN A 138 -2.76 5.49 3.58
N LYS A 139 -3.08 4.67 2.56
CA LYS A 139 -2.20 4.42 1.42
C LYS A 139 -2.01 5.67 0.55
N CYS A 140 -3.10 6.38 0.23
CA CYS A 140 -3.04 7.64 -0.50
C CYS A 140 -2.24 8.70 0.28
N GLN A 141 -2.50 8.84 1.59
CA GLN A 141 -1.79 9.80 2.46
C GLN A 141 -0.28 9.56 2.46
N ARG A 142 0.16 8.31 2.70
CA ARG A 142 1.59 7.97 2.68
C ARG A 142 2.21 8.25 1.32
N THR A 143 1.54 7.86 0.23
CA THR A 143 2.02 8.10 -1.15
C THR A 143 2.14 9.60 -1.44
N LEU A 144 1.14 10.40 -1.09
CA LEU A 144 1.16 11.85 -1.29
C LEU A 144 2.24 12.55 -0.46
N VAL A 145 2.44 12.12 0.79
CA VAL A 145 3.59 12.62 1.59
C VAL A 145 4.91 12.24 0.93
N THR A 146 5.09 10.99 0.51
CA THR A 146 6.31 10.57 -0.19
C THR A 146 6.56 11.37 -1.47
N LEU A 147 5.53 11.59 -2.30
CA LEU A 147 5.66 12.39 -3.53
C LEU A 147 5.99 13.86 -3.25
N ASP A 148 5.48 14.42 -2.15
CA ASP A 148 5.83 15.76 -1.69
C ASP A 148 7.28 15.85 -1.22
N LEU A 149 7.75 14.85 -0.45
CA LEU A 149 9.16 14.74 -0.03
C LEU A 149 10.12 14.68 -1.23
N LEU A 150 9.73 13.93 -2.27
CA LEU A 150 10.52 13.77 -3.49
C LEU A 150 10.44 14.97 -4.45
N GLY A 151 9.63 15.99 -4.14
CA GLY A 151 9.40 17.14 -5.03
C GLY A 151 8.64 16.78 -6.32
N LYS A 152 7.93 15.65 -6.34
CA LYS A 152 7.22 15.10 -7.51
C LYS A 152 5.71 15.32 -7.46
N LEU A 153 5.18 15.87 -6.36
CA LEU A 153 3.74 16.00 -6.08
C LEU A 153 2.93 16.58 -7.26
N ASN A 154 3.42 17.66 -7.87
CA ASN A 154 2.70 18.38 -8.93
C ASN A 154 2.50 17.54 -10.21
N LEU A 155 3.30 16.51 -10.42
CA LEU A 155 3.19 15.61 -11.58
C LEU A 155 1.93 14.75 -11.51
N TYR A 156 1.35 14.56 -10.32
CA TYR A 156 0.26 13.61 -10.07
C TYR A 156 -1.13 14.26 -9.91
N ASN A 157 -1.32 15.48 -10.39
CA ASN A 157 -2.60 16.19 -10.31
C ASN A 157 -3.75 15.50 -11.06
N LYS A 158 -3.45 14.65 -12.04
CA LYS A 158 -4.45 13.86 -12.79
C LYS A 158 -5.01 12.68 -11.99
N VAL A 159 -4.23 12.15 -11.04
CA VAL A 159 -4.59 10.95 -10.28
C VAL A 159 -4.78 11.21 -8.80
N PHE A 160 -4.50 12.41 -8.28
CA PHE A 160 -4.81 12.79 -6.90
C PHE A 160 -5.44 14.18 -6.84
N ASN A 161 -6.29 14.39 -5.83
CA ASN A 161 -6.81 15.71 -5.50
C ASN A 161 -5.78 16.49 -4.67
N LEU A 162 -4.91 17.22 -5.37
CA LEU A 162 -3.82 17.98 -4.73
C LEU A 162 -4.35 19.14 -3.87
N SER A 163 -5.48 19.76 -4.23
CA SER A 163 -6.10 20.80 -3.39
C SER A 163 -6.54 20.24 -2.04
N ASN A 164 -7.11 19.04 -2.02
CA ASN A 164 -7.45 18.34 -0.78
C ASN A 164 -6.18 18.00 0.03
N TYR A 165 -5.13 17.54 -0.64
CA TYR A 165 -3.84 17.28 0.01
C TYR A 165 -3.28 18.54 0.66
N GLN A 166 -3.23 19.68 -0.05
CA GLN A 166 -2.66 20.93 0.48
C GLN A 166 -3.39 21.39 1.75
N MET A 167 -4.73 21.32 1.75
CA MET A 167 -5.54 21.62 2.94
C MET A 167 -5.23 20.70 4.14
N HIS A 168 -4.82 19.46 3.89
CA HIS A 168 -4.57 18.44 4.93
C HIS A 168 -3.09 18.11 5.11
N ARG A 169 -2.18 18.84 4.46
CA ARG A 169 -0.75 18.50 4.37
C ARG A 169 -0.13 18.35 5.76
N SER A 170 -0.33 19.34 6.63
CA SER A 170 0.10 19.29 8.03
C SER A 170 -0.42 18.06 8.77
N LYS A 171 -1.70 17.70 8.58
CA LYS A 171 -2.30 16.51 9.19
C LYS A 171 -1.60 15.24 8.73
N TYR A 172 -1.36 15.09 7.42
CA TYR A 172 -0.77 13.86 6.87
C TYR A 172 0.68 13.66 7.33
N PHE A 173 1.48 14.74 7.37
CA PHE A 173 2.79 14.70 8.03
C PHE A 173 2.67 14.32 9.50
N GLY A 174 1.71 14.90 10.25
CA GLY A 174 1.45 14.54 11.64
C GLY A 174 1.13 13.05 11.83
N LEU A 175 0.38 12.45 10.91
CA LEU A 175 0.04 11.01 10.90
C LEU A 175 1.25 10.10 10.63
N VAL A 176 2.21 10.56 9.82
CA VAL A 176 3.50 9.89 9.61
C VAL A 176 4.31 9.96 10.90
N LEU A 177 4.45 11.16 11.47
CA LEU A 177 5.19 11.37 12.72
C LEU A 177 4.61 10.55 13.87
N SER A 178 3.30 10.54 14.09
CA SER A 178 2.68 9.77 15.17
C SER A 178 2.80 8.26 14.97
N GLY A 179 2.73 7.79 13.72
CA GLY A 179 2.68 6.36 13.39
C GLY A 179 4.03 5.68 13.21
N ARG A 180 5.14 6.42 13.09
CA ARG A 180 6.46 5.88 12.72
C ARG A 180 6.99 4.74 13.60
N LYS A 181 6.55 4.64 14.86
CA LYS A 181 7.00 3.57 15.77
C LYS A 181 6.27 2.24 15.57
N ASN A 182 5.11 2.25 14.91
CA ASN A 182 4.21 1.10 14.79
C ASN A 182 3.93 0.73 13.32
N ASP A 183 4.46 1.46 12.36
CA ASP A 183 4.22 1.27 10.92
C ASP A 183 5.55 1.54 10.20
N LEU A 184 6.16 0.45 9.70
CA LEU A 184 7.46 0.48 9.02
C LEU A 184 7.44 1.40 7.79
N MET A 185 6.32 1.46 7.07
CA MET A 185 6.21 2.35 5.89
C MET A 185 6.22 3.82 6.32
N LYS A 186 5.67 4.16 7.48
CA LYS A 186 5.78 5.52 8.04
C LYS A 186 7.16 5.81 8.61
N GLN A 187 7.82 4.79 9.14
CA GLN A 187 9.20 4.91 9.61
C GLN A 187 10.13 5.28 8.44
N GLU A 188 10.04 4.60 7.31
CA GLU A 188 10.85 4.90 6.12
C GLU A 188 10.65 6.34 5.61
N ILE A 189 9.41 6.83 5.62
CA ILE A 189 9.10 8.23 5.27
C ILE A 189 9.78 9.18 6.25
N TYR A 190 9.72 8.88 7.56
CA TYR A 190 10.38 9.69 8.58
C TYR A 190 11.91 9.70 8.45
N ASP A 191 12.50 8.54 8.17
CA ASP A 191 13.94 8.40 7.99
C ASP A 191 14.41 9.19 6.75
N SER A 192 13.60 9.20 5.69
CA SER A 192 13.84 10.03 4.50
C SER A 192 13.77 11.51 4.80
N ILE A 193 12.77 11.97 5.59
CA ILE A 193 12.70 13.37 6.06
C ILE A 193 13.98 13.76 6.81
N LYS A 194 14.50 12.87 7.66
CA LYS A 194 15.72 13.13 8.43
C LYS A 194 16.96 13.17 7.56
N ARG A 195 17.11 12.22 6.64
CA ARG A 195 18.22 12.14 5.70
C ARG A 195 18.30 13.38 4.81
N ASP A 196 17.17 13.80 4.27
CA ASP A 196 17.11 14.88 3.27
C ASP A 196 16.87 16.27 3.91
N HIS A 197 16.83 16.35 5.24
CA HIS A 197 16.55 17.59 6.00
C HIS A 197 15.27 18.31 5.54
N PHE A 198 14.25 17.53 5.17
CA PHE A 198 13.02 18.09 4.59
C PHE A 198 12.23 18.91 5.63
N PRO A 199 11.78 20.13 5.29
CA PRO A 199 11.06 20.99 6.22
C PRO A 199 9.64 20.45 6.48
N ILE A 200 9.41 19.97 7.69
CA ILE A 200 8.09 19.53 8.14
C ILE A 200 7.19 20.75 8.40
N PRO A 201 5.97 20.81 7.85
CA PRO A 201 5.04 21.89 8.17
C PRO A 201 4.75 21.98 9.67
N PHE A 202 4.85 23.18 10.26
CA PHE A 202 4.73 23.40 11.70
C PHE A 202 3.46 22.79 12.31
N GLY A 203 2.33 22.92 11.62
CA GLY A 203 1.05 22.33 12.07
C GLY A 203 1.08 20.81 12.23
N ALA A 204 2.01 20.09 11.58
CA ALA A 204 2.14 18.64 11.73
C ALA A 204 2.47 18.22 13.17
N TYR A 205 3.19 19.06 13.92
CA TYR A 205 3.52 18.79 15.31
C TYR A 205 2.26 18.82 16.19
N LEU A 206 1.26 19.65 15.89
CA LEU A 206 -0.02 19.66 16.60
C LEU A 206 -0.78 18.36 16.38
N TYR A 207 -0.86 17.86 15.15
CA TYR A 207 -1.54 16.60 14.83
C TYR A 207 -0.85 15.35 15.39
N ARG A 208 0.44 15.45 15.78
CA ARG A 208 1.19 14.37 16.42
C ARG A 208 0.64 14.01 17.80
N TYR A 209 0.27 15.01 18.61
CA TYR A 209 0.01 14.83 20.04
C TYR A 209 -1.31 14.09 20.35
N PRO A 210 -2.47 14.43 19.76
CA PRO A 210 -3.72 13.73 20.08
C PRO A 210 -3.65 12.23 19.81
N GLN A 211 -2.95 11.82 18.76
CA GLN A 211 -2.78 10.40 18.44
C GLN A 211 -1.74 9.71 19.32
N ALA A 212 -0.64 10.38 19.66
CA ALA A 212 0.32 9.84 20.61
C ALA A 212 -0.31 9.66 22.00
N ILE A 213 -1.12 10.61 22.44
CA ILE A 213 -1.89 10.55 23.69
C ILE A 213 -2.93 9.42 23.62
N PHE A 214 -3.67 9.29 22.52
CA PHE A 214 -4.62 8.20 22.32
C PHE A 214 -3.93 6.82 22.31
N GLN A 215 -2.78 6.68 21.62
CA GLN A 215 -2.02 5.43 21.60
C GLN A 215 -1.42 5.09 22.97
N PHE A 216 -0.93 6.09 23.70
CA PHE A 216 -0.45 5.93 25.08
C PHE A 216 -1.60 5.53 26.01
N GLY A 217 -2.74 6.21 25.86
CA GLY A 217 -3.99 5.91 26.56
C GLY A 217 -4.43 4.46 26.31
N ILE A 218 -4.45 3.99 25.06
CA ILE A 218 -4.71 2.57 24.75
C ILE A 218 -3.65 1.68 25.41
N ARG A 219 -2.36 1.98 25.27
CA ARG A 219 -1.29 1.12 25.81
C ARG A 219 -1.42 0.90 27.32
N HIS A 220 -1.83 1.92 28.06
CA HIS A 220 -2.06 1.88 29.51
C HIS A 220 -3.52 1.62 29.90
N CYS A 221 -4.42 1.41 28.92
CA CYS A 221 -5.81 1.05 29.19
C CYS A 221 -5.88 -0.44 29.59
N PRO A 222 -6.56 -0.79 30.69
CA PRO A 222 -6.81 -2.19 31.07
C PRO A 222 -7.45 -3.00 29.93
N GLU A 223 -7.05 -4.26 29.76
CA GLU A 223 -7.51 -5.11 28.65
C GLU A 223 -9.03 -5.30 28.58
N PHE A 224 -9.72 -5.25 29.72
CA PHE A 224 -11.19 -5.35 29.75
C PHE A 224 -11.88 -4.16 29.06
N ILE A 225 -11.31 -2.95 29.16
CA ILE A 225 -11.83 -1.74 28.49
C ILE A 225 -11.54 -1.80 26.99
N LYS A 226 -10.35 -2.27 26.59
CA LYS A 226 -10.00 -2.49 25.18
C LYS A 226 -10.95 -3.48 24.50
N ARG A 227 -11.35 -4.55 25.20
CA ARG A 227 -12.31 -5.55 24.70
C ARG A 227 -13.70 -4.94 24.47
N GLN A 228 -14.23 -4.16 25.42
CA GLN A 228 -15.51 -3.47 25.25
C GLN A 228 -15.48 -2.49 24.05
N TYR A 229 -14.40 -1.74 23.87
CA TYR A 229 -14.26 -0.80 22.77
C TYR A 229 -14.15 -1.48 21.39
N LYS A 230 -13.51 -2.66 21.32
CA LYS A 230 -13.46 -3.48 20.09
C LYS A 230 -14.83 -4.05 19.72
N ASN A 231 -15.65 -4.39 20.70
CA ASN A 231 -17.01 -4.91 20.48
C ASN A 231 -17.97 -3.81 19.98
N LEU A 232 -17.82 -2.58 20.49
CA LEU A 232 -18.59 -1.40 20.01
C LEU A 232 -18.26 -1.00 18.57
N LYS A 233 -17.05 -1.30 18.08
CA LYS A 233 -16.62 -1.03 16.69
C LYS A 233 -17.00 -2.11 15.68
N ARG A 234 -17.58 -3.23 16.15
CA ARG A 234 -18.02 -4.38 15.34
C ARG A 234 -19.54 -4.38 15.10
N GLN A 235 -20.27 -3.43 15.69
CA GLN A 235 -21.63 -3.05 15.28
C GLN A 235 -21.53 -1.94 14.24
#